data_AF-A0A2H1V659-F1
#
_entry.id   AF-A0A2H1V659-F1
#
_cell.length_a   1.000
_cell.length_b   1.000
_cell.length_c   1.000
_cell.angle_alpha   90.00
_cell.angle_beta   90.00
_cell.angle_gamma   90.00
#
_symmetry.space_group_name_H-M   'P 1'
#
loop_
_entity.id
_entity.type
_entity.pdbx_description
1 polymer ?
#
loop_
_entity_poly.entity_id
_entity_poly.type
_entity_poly.pdbx_seq_one_letter_code
_entity_poly.pdbx_strand_id
1 'polypeptide(L)'
;KEISGKITFKHLYEIAKIKSQDPPLEWKSLKEICVMLIATARTCGIEIVKELDPKEYGEFLQERKKVVEEQKKMLQEKREAKMLRTA
;
A
#
# COMPACT_ATOMS: atom_id res chain seq x y z
N LYS A 1 9.94 -4.26 7.33
CA LYS A 1 9.03 -4.07 6.17
C LYS A 1 7.65 -3.87 6.77
N GLU A 2 7.11 -2.65 6.70
CA GLU A 2 5.86 -2.27 7.36
C GLU A 2 4.67 -2.58 6.45
N ILE A 3 3.57 -3.06 7.02
CA ILE A 3 2.34 -3.28 6.26
C ILE A 3 1.54 -1.97 6.31
N SER A 4 1.49 -1.29 5.18
CA SER A 4 0.80 -0.02 5.00
C SER A 4 -0.71 -0.19 4.87
N GLY A 5 -1.16 -1.33 4.32
CA GLY A 5 -2.58 -1.60 4.10
C GLY A 5 -2.84 -3.07 3.75
N LYS A 6 -4.10 -3.48 3.88
CA LYS A 6 -4.58 -4.81 3.49
C LYS A 6 -5.68 -4.68 2.45
N ILE A 7 -5.66 -5.53 1.43
CA ILE A 7 -6.71 -5.64 0.41
C ILE A 7 -7.04 -7.12 0.15
N THR A 8 -8.18 -7.40 -0.47
CA THR A 8 -8.50 -8.77 -0.92
C THR A 8 -8.18 -9.04 -2.37
N PHE A 9 -8.16 -10.32 -2.77
CA PHE A 9 -8.03 -10.74 -4.16
C PHE A 9 -9.12 -10.18 -5.09
N LYS A 10 -10.32 -9.90 -4.57
CA LYS A 10 -11.40 -9.27 -5.36
C LYS A 10 -10.99 -7.87 -5.80
N HIS A 11 -10.47 -7.06 -4.87
CA HIS A 11 -9.96 -5.73 -5.18
C HIS A 11 -8.81 -5.79 -6.19
N LEU A 12 -7.89 -6.74 -6.02
CA LEU A 12 -6.79 -6.95 -6.96
C LEU A 12 -7.30 -7.26 -8.37
N TYR A 13 -8.34 -8.11 -8.49
CA TYR A 13 -8.94 -8.46 -9.78
C TYR A 13 -9.59 -7.27 -10.47
N GLU A 14 -10.31 -6.43 -9.75
CA GLU A 14 -10.91 -5.21 -10.30
C GLU A 14 -9.83 -4.24 -10.80
N ILE A 15 -8.76 -4.06 -10.01
CA ILE A 15 -7.60 -3.25 -10.43
C ILE A 15 -6.96 -3.84 -11.70
N ALA A 16 -6.78 -5.17 -11.74
CA ALA A 16 -6.20 -5.86 -12.89
C ALA A 16 -7.06 -5.72 -14.15
N LYS A 17 -8.39 -5.75 -14.02
CA LYS A 17 -9.34 -5.62 -15.13
C LYS A 17 -9.36 -4.22 -15.72
N ILE A 18 -9.20 -3.19 -14.89
CA ILE A 18 -9.00 -1.82 -15.38
C ILE A 18 -7.64 -1.73 -16.07
N LYS A 19 -6.61 -2.28 -15.43
CA LYS A 19 -5.23 -2.23 -15.93
C LYS A 19 -5.02 -3.00 -17.24
N SER A 20 -5.78 -4.06 -17.50
CA SER A 20 -5.69 -4.81 -18.77
C SER A 20 -6.13 -4.00 -19.99
N GLN A 21 -6.78 -2.85 -19.80
CA GLN A 21 -7.14 -1.94 -20.88
C GLN A 21 -5.97 -1.04 -21.31
N ASP A 22 -4.86 -1.05 -20.56
CA ASP A 22 -3.66 -0.29 -20.91
C ASP A 22 -3.05 -0.86 -22.21
N PRO A 23 -2.76 -0.02 -23.24
CA PRO A 23 -2.19 -0.50 -24.50
C PRO A 23 -0.94 -1.40 -24.37
N PRO A 24 0.01 -1.14 -23.44
CA PRO A 24 1.17 -2.01 -23.26
C PRO A 24 0.86 -3.44 -22.77
N LEU A 25 -0.35 -3.68 -22.27
CA LEU A 25 -0.75 -4.94 -21.63
C LEU A 25 -1.77 -5.74 -22.45
N GLU A 26 -2.12 -5.29 -23.65
CA GLU A 26 -3.13 -5.90 -24.53
C GLU A 26 -2.86 -7.39 -24.84
N TRP A 27 -1.59 -7.77 -24.93
CA TRP A 27 -1.15 -9.15 -25.22
C TRP A 27 -1.00 -10.03 -23.98
N LYS A 28 -1.19 -9.47 -22.77
CA LYS A 28 -1.05 -10.22 -21.51
C LYS A 28 -2.40 -10.73 -21.05
N SER A 29 -2.40 -11.95 -20.52
CA SER A 29 -3.58 -12.49 -19.86
C SER A 29 -3.84 -11.76 -18.53
N LEU A 30 -5.11 -11.73 -18.11
CA LEU A 30 -5.51 -11.14 -16.84
C LEU A 30 -4.78 -11.80 -15.64
N LYS A 31 -4.48 -13.10 -15.73
CA LYS A 31 -3.71 -13.84 -14.73
C LYS A 31 -2.29 -13.30 -14.59
N GLU A 32 -1.60 -13.03 -15.70
CA GLU A 32 -0.24 -12.47 -15.67
C GLU A 32 -0.25 -11.06 -15.06
N ILE A 33 -1.24 -10.24 -15.40
CA ILE A 33 -1.42 -8.91 -14.83
C ILE A 33 -1.65 -8.99 -13.31
N CYS A 34 -2.48 -9.92 -12.83
CA CYS A 34 -2.66 -10.15 -11.41
C CYS A 34 -1.35 -10.55 -10.70
N VAL A 35 -0.55 -11.44 -11.30
CA VAL A 35 0.75 -11.84 -10.73
C VAL A 35 1.72 -10.65 -10.66
N MET A 36 1.76 -9.82 -11.71
CA MET A 36 2.54 -8.59 -11.70
C MET A 36 2.10 -7.64 -10.58
N LEU A 37 0.79 -7.44 -10.40
CA LEU A 37 0.24 -6.57 -9.36
C LEU A 37 0.49 -7.11 -7.95
N ILE A 38 0.53 -8.43 -7.74
CA ILE A 38 0.92 -9.02 -6.45
C ILE A 38 2.35 -8.60 -6.07
N ALA A 39 3.28 -8.59 -7.04
CA ALA A 39 4.64 -8.15 -6.80
C ALA A 39 4.68 -6.67 -6.43
N THR A 40 3.94 -5.81 -7.16
CA THR A 40 3.82 -4.38 -6.87
C THR A 40 3.22 -4.12 -5.48
N ALA A 41 2.18 -4.84 -5.08
CA ALA A 41 1.57 -4.73 -3.76
C ALA A 41 2.59 -5.00 -2.65
N ARG A 42 3.40 -6.07 -2.80
CA ARG A 42 4.46 -6.42 -1.84
C ARG A 42 5.56 -5.36 -1.74
N THR A 43 5.88 -4.66 -2.83
CA THR A 43 6.85 -3.55 -2.80
C THR A 43 6.28 -2.30 -2.16
N CYS A 44 4.98 -2.04 -2.31
CA CYS A 44 4.28 -0.93 -1.68
C CYS A 44 3.96 -1.15 -0.18
N GLY A 45 4.22 -2.35 0.35
CA GLY A 45 3.85 -2.73 1.72
C GLY A 45 2.35 -3.03 1.87
N ILE A 46 1.68 -3.42 0.79
CA ILE A 46 0.27 -3.83 0.81
C ILE A 46 0.21 -5.35 0.92
N GLU A 47 -0.53 -5.84 1.91
CA GLU A 47 -0.79 -7.25 2.11
C GLU A 47 -2.10 -7.66 1.42
N ILE A 48 -2.07 -8.78 0.69
CA ILE A 48 -3.25 -9.30 0.00
C ILE A 48 -3.75 -10.50 0.80
N VAL A 49 -4.96 -10.39 1.33
CA VAL A 49 -5.61 -11.41 2.15
C VAL A 49 -6.82 -12.01 1.43
N LYS A 50 -7.28 -13.18 1.85
CA LYS A 50 -8.46 -13.81 1.23
C LYS A 50 -9.75 -13.10 1.62
N GLU A 51 -9.88 -12.81 2.91
CA GLU A 51 -11.04 -12.17 3.53
C GLU A 51 -10.55 -11.05 4.44
N LEU A 52 -11.37 -10.00 4.56
CA LEU A 52 -11.12 -8.84 5.43
C LEU A 52 -12.24 -8.80 6.45
N ASP A 53 -11.93 -9.09 7.71
CA ASP A 53 -12.87 -8.87 8.80
C ASP A 53 -12.97 -7.35 9.10
N PRO A 54 -14.16 -6.75 9.13
CA PRO A 54 -14.31 -5.32 9.34
C PRO A 54 -13.82 -4.83 10.71
N LYS A 55 -13.94 -5.65 11.76
CA LYS A 55 -13.53 -5.27 13.12
C LYS A 55 -12.00 -5.27 13.23
N GLU A 56 -11.37 -6.37 12.83
CA GLU A 56 -9.91 -6.49 12.82
C GLU A 56 -9.27 -5.42 11.92
N TYR A 57 -9.86 -5.16 10.76
CA TYR A 57 -9.37 -4.11 9.87
C TYR A 57 -9.54 -2.71 10.47
N GLY A 58 -10.63 -2.47 11.19
CA GLY A 58 -10.86 -1.23 11.92
C GLY A 58 -9.79 -0.98 12.99
N GLU A 59 -9.46 -2.01 13.77
CA GLU A 59 -8.39 -1.96 14.79
C GLU A 59 -7.03 -1.68 14.15
N PHE A 60 -6.71 -2.39 13.06
CA PHE A 60 -5.50 -2.16 12.28
C PHE A 60 -5.40 -0.69 11.83
N LEU A 61 -6.46 -0.09 11.30
CA LEU A 61 -6.44 1.30 10.86
C LEU A 61 -6.21 2.30 12.01
N GLN A 62 -6.70 2.01 13.22
CA GLN A 62 -6.46 2.86 14.39
C GLN A 62 -5.01 2.78 14.85
N GLU A 63 -4.43 1.59 14.88
CA GLU A 63 -3.01 1.41 15.18
C GLU A 63 -2.12 2.10 14.15
N ARG A 64 -2.44 1.95 12.85
CA ARG A 64 -1.73 2.63 11.76
C ARG A 64 -1.74 4.15 11.90
N LYS A 65 -2.86 4.75 12.32
CA LYS A 65 -2.93 6.21 12.53
C LYS A 65 -1.92 6.70 13.56
N LYS A 66 -1.76 5.98 14.68
CA LYS A 66 -0.78 6.31 15.73
C LYS A 66 0.65 6.27 15.20
N VAL A 67 0.99 5.20 14.48
CA VAL A 67 2.34 5.02 13.88
C VAL A 67 2.64 6.13 12.87
N VAL A 68 1.68 6.46 12.00
CA VAL A 68 1.85 7.52 11.00
C VAL A 68 2.04 8.89 11.65
N GLU A 69 1.32 9.17 12.74
CA GLU A 69 1.47 10.43 13.49
C GLU A 69 2.85 10.54 14.14
N GLU A 70 3.37 9.47 14.72
CA GLU A 70 4.72 9.42 15.28
C GLU A 70 5.80 9.58 14.19
N GLN A 71 5.64 8.91 13.04
CA GLN A 71 6.52 9.07 11.88
C GLN A 71 6.56 10.52 11.38
N LYS A 72 5.41 11.21 11.37
CA LYS A 72 5.31 12.62 10.98
C LYS A 72 6.05 13.53 11.96
N LYS A 73 5.89 13.33 13.28
CA LYS A 73 6.60 14.09 14.32
C LYS A 73 8.12 13.91 14.19
N MET A 74 8.59 12.67 14.09
CA MET A 74 10.01 12.39 13.87
C MET A 74 10.56 13.03 12.60
N LEU A 75 9.77 13.06 11.52
CA LEU A 75 10.18 13.71 10.27
C LEU A 75 10.27 15.23 10.42
N GLN A 76 9.35 15.84 11.16
CA GLN A 76 9.34 17.27 11.44
C GLN A 76 10.55 17.67 12.29
N GLU A 77 10.84 16.96 13.38
CA GLU A 77 12.02 17.20 14.22
C GLU A 77 13.32 17.10 13.42
N LYS A 78 13.45 16.09 12.54
CA LYS A 78 14.61 15.94 11.65
C LYS A 78 14.74 17.11 10.66
N ARG A 79 13.62 17.62 10.15
CA ARG A 79 13.60 18.78 9.24
C ARG A 79 14.03 20.05 9.97
N GLU A 80 13.48 20.31 11.16
CA GLU A 80 13.82 21.46 11.99
C GLU A 80 15.31 21.43 12.39
N ALA A 81 15.82 20.27 12.82
CA ALA A 81 17.24 20.09 13.13
C ALA A 81 18.17 20.32 11.92
N LYS A 82 17.73 19.99 10.70
CA LYS A 82 18.49 20.27 9.47
C LYS A 82 18.50 21.76 9.12
N MET A 83 17.37 22.45 9.32
CA MET A 83 17.25 23.90 9.09
C MET A 83 18.16 24.68 10.04
N LEU A 84 18.16 24.33 11.33
CA LEU A 84 19.02 24.92 12.36
C LEU A 84 20.53 24.75 12.13
N ARG A 85 20.95 23.79 11.29
CA ARG A 85 22.38 23.56 10.94
C ARG A 85 22.85 24.39 9.74
N THR A 86 21.93 25.00 9.00
CA THR A 86 22.22 25.73 7.76
C THR A 86 22.14 27.25 7.94
N ALA A 87 21.59 27.72 9.07
CA ALA A 87 21.60 29.11 9.52
C ALA A 87 22.83 29.38 10.41
#